data_AF-A0A2N2FQP0-F1
#
_entry.id   AF-A0A2N2FQP0-F1
#
_cell.length_a   1.000
_cell.length_b   1.000
_cell.length_c   1.000
_cell.angle_alpha   90.00
_cell.angle_beta   90.00
_cell.angle_gamma   90.00
#
_symmetry.space_group_name_H-M   'P 1'
#
loop_
_entity.id
_entity.type
_entity.pdbx_description
1 polymer ?
#
loop_
_entity_poly.entity_id
_entity_poly.type
_entity_poly.pdbx_seq_one_letter_code
_entity_poly.pdbx_strand_id
1 'polypeptide(L)'
;MNWPNKKDCENFEIKGFIDSYKKLKHGRHFIVINEREKPDRIVKDELTGEEFGIELTSEYLNERSVPDKHMSDKSEYILENQQNTDTYESRILDRIREKIEKAKKGYDLNYQLILSVYMNEYETIYMNEDYWRDFAKRYESFFDSIAPFIEIVLWPLPNDLVVSVRKNNKEMGA
;
A
#
# COMPACT_ATOMS: atom_id res chain seq x y z
N MET A 1 11.43 -5.72 24.48
CA MET A 1 11.60 -5.10 23.15
C MET A 1 10.94 -3.74 23.21
N ASN A 2 11.69 -2.67 22.92
CA ASN A 2 11.08 -1.35 22.71
C ASN A 2 10.46 -1.37 21.32
N TRP A 3 9.17 -1.06 21.24
CA TRP A 3 8.51 -0.81 19.96
C TRP A 3 9.24 0.33 19.24
N PRO A 4 9.54 0.22 17.94
CA PRO A 4 10.06 1.33 17.15
C PRO A 4 9.08 2.50 17.25
N ASN A 5 9.64 3.70 17.30
CA ASN A 5 8.78 4.88 17.28
C ASN A 5 8.12 5.00 15.90
N LYS A 6 6.98 5.69 15.84
CA LYS A 6 6.20 5.88 14.61
C LYS A 6 7.05 6.32 13.40
N LYS A 7 8.05 7.19 13.63
CA LYS A 7 8.92 7.71 12.58
C LYS A 7 9.81 6.62 11.98
N ASP A 8 10.33 5.72 12.80
CA ASP A 8 11.14 4.59 12.33
C ASP A 8 10.31 3.63 11.49
N CYS A 9 9.07 3.34 11.88
CA CYS A 9 8.13 2.54 11.09
C CYS A 9 7.83 3.19 9.73
N GLU A 10 7.45 4.47 9.72
CA GLU A 10 7.17 5.19 8.46
C GLU A 10 8.41 5.25 7.55
N ASN A 11 9.60 5.40 8.12
CA ASN A 11 10.85 5.40 7.37
C ASN A 11 11.18 4.02 6.78
N PHE A 12 10.83 2.95 7.48
CA PHE A 12 10.91 1.60 6.93
C PHE A 12 9.90 1.42 5.80
N GLU A 13 8.63 1.78 6.04
CA GLU A 13 7.54 1.64 5.06
C GLU A 13 7.82 2.43 3.78
N ILE A 14 8.27 3.70 3.87
CA ILE A 14 8.58 4.49 2.66
C ILE A 14 9.77 3.92 1.88
N LYS A 15 10.82 3.47 2.56
CA LYS A 15 12.00 2.87 1.90
C LYS A 15 11.61 1.57 1.22
N GLY A 16 10.89 0.71 1.93
CA GLY A 16 10.38 -0.55 1.40
C GLY A 16 9.43 -0.34 0.21
N PHE A 17 8.55 0.66 0.29
CA PHE A 17 7.73 1.09 -0.83
C PHE A 17 8.57 1.51 -2.03
N ILE A 18 9.52 2.44 -1.87
CA ILE A 18 10.37 2.93 -2.98
C ILE A 18 11.16 1.77 -3.62
N ASP A 19 11.74 0.90 -2.78
CA ASP A 19 12.54 -0.24 -3.23
C ASP A 19 11.71 -1.32 -3.91
N SER A 20 10.45 -1.48 -3.53
CA SER A 20 9.54 -2.44 -4.16
C SER A 20 8.93 -1.84 -5.42
N TYR A 21 8.49 -0.58 -5.38
CA TYR A 21 7.83 0.12 -6.48
C TYR A 21 8.69 0.16 -7.75
N LYS A 22 10.01 0.39 -7.61
CA LYS A 22 10.96 0.39 -8.74
C LYS A 22 11.04 -0.95 -9.48
N LYS A 23 10.57 -2.06 -8.89
CA LYS A 23 10.54 -3.40 -9.51
C LYS A 23 9.36 -3.59 -10.45
N LEU A 24 8.31 -2.78 -10.33
CA LEU A 24 7.19 -2.80 -11.25
C LEU A 24 7.65 -2.38 -12.65
N LYS A 25 7.06 -2.97 -13.70
CA LYS A 25 7.37 -2.61 -15.10
C LYS A 25 7.18 -1.11 -15.39
N HIS A 26 6.25 -0.48 -14.69
CA HIS A 26 5.96 0.95 -14.74
C HIS A 26 6.47 1.72 -13.53
N GLY A 27 7.25 1.05 -12.68
CA GLY A 27 7.84 1.60 -11.47
C GLY A 27 8.73 2.79 -11.80
N ARG A 28 8.83 3.71 -10.85
CA ARG A 28 9.67 4.90 -10.96
C ARG A 28 10.77 4.85 -9.91
N HIS A 29 11.85 5.58 -10.19
CA HIS A 29 12.94 5.77 -9.25
C HIS A 29 12.66 7.03 -8.46
N PHE A 30 12.27 6.87 -7.20
CA PHE A 30 11.84 7.98 -6.35
C PHE A 30 12.92 8.36 -5.35
N ILE A 31 13.10 9.67 -5.16
CA ILE A 31 13.82 10.25 -4.03
C ILE A 31 12.85 11.03 -3.15
N VAL A 32 12.96 10.90 -1.83
CA VAL A 32 12.16 11.68 -0.88
C VAL A 32 12.69 13.11 -0.86
N ILE A 33 11.83 14.07 -1.15
CA ILE A 33 12.18 15.50 -1.13
C ILE A 33 11.58 16.24 0.07
N ASN A 34 10.49 15.73 0.64
CA ASN A 34 9.84 16.37 1.79
C ASN A 34 9.06 15.36 2.65
N GLU A 35 9.14 15.50 3.97
CA GLU A 35 8.30 14.80 4.94
C GLU A 35 7.16 15.72 5.40
N ARG A 36 5.90 15.26 5.31
CA ARG A 36 4.72 16.04 5.75
C ARG A 36 3.60 15.10 6.22
N GLU A 37 2.42 15.62 6.54
CA GLU A 37 1.30 14.78 7.04
C GLU A 37 0.24 14.43 5.98
N LYS A 38 0.14 15.19 4.89
CA LYS A 38 -0.99 15.08 3.94
C LYS A 38 -0.57 15.39 2.50
N PRO A 39 -0.11 14.40 1.72
CA PRO A 39 0.21 13.02 2.10
C PRO A 39 1.54 12.91 2.86
N ASP A 40 1.80 11.76 3.47
CA ASP A 40 2.95 11.50 4.36
C ASP A 40 4.32 11.92 3.78
N ARG A 41 4.55 11.75 2.47
CA ARG A 41 5.82 12.11 1.82
C ARG A 41 5.57 12.76 0.46
N ILE A 42 6.49 13.64 0.07
CA ILE A 42 6.66 14.03 -1.33
C ILE A 42 7.92 13.40 -1.86
N VAL A 43 7.76 12.74 -3.00
CA VAL A 43 8.85 12.12 -3.73
C VAL A 43 8.96 12.72 -5.11
N LYS A 44 10.16 12.67 -5.67
CA LYS A 44 10.45 13.12 -7.03
C LYS A 44 10.95 11.92 -7.83
N ASP A 45 10.39 11.73 -9.02
CA ASP A 45 10.94 10.79 -10.00
C ASP A 45 12.27 11.33 -10.52
N GLU A 46 13.35 10.58 -10.33
CA GLU A 46 14.70 10.97 -10.72
C GLU A 46 14.84 11.15 -12.23
N LEU A 47 14.04 10.44 -13.04
CA LEU A 47 14.13 10.49 -14.50
C LEU A 47 13.37 11.66 -15.09
N THR A 48 12.13 11.89 -14.65
CA THR A 48 11.24 12.91 -15.23
C THR A 48 11.26 14.22 -14.46
N GLY A 49 11.68 14.19 -13.19
CA GLY A 49 11.57 15.32 -12.27
C GLY A 49 10.15 15.58 -11.76
N GLU A 50 9.19 14.73 -12.11
CA GLU A 50 7.79 14.85 -11.66
C GLU A 50 7.67 14.52 -10.17
N GLU A 51 6.83 15.28 -9.46
CA GLU A 51 6.64 15.16 -8.01
C GLU A 51 5.31 14.47 -7.69
N PHE A 52 5.38 13.53 -6.74
CA PHE A 52 4.26 12.69 -6.32
C PHE A 52 4.08 12.78 -4.81
N GLY A 53 2.83 12.73 -4.40
CA GLY A 53 2.43 12.56 -3.02
C GLY A 53 2.26 11.09 -2.67
N ILE A 54 3.03 10.59 -1.72
CA ILE A 54 2.95 9.21 -1.24
C ILE A 54 2.27 9.19 0.12
N GLU A 55 1.14 8.52 0.20
CA GLU A 55 0.44 8.21 1.44
C GLU A 55 0.74 6.78 1.85
N LEU A 56 1.06 6.55 3.12
CA LEU A 56 1.32 5.23 3.67
C LEU A 56 0.13 4.76 4.51
N THR A 57 -0.15 3.47 4.44
CA THR A 57 -1.09 2.81 5.36
C THR A 57 -0.69 1.36 5.53
N SER A 58 -0.98 0.79 6.70
CA SER A 58 -0.73 -0.61 6.99
C SER A 58 -2.01 -1.34 7.38
N GLU A 59 -2.13 -2.60 6.96
CA GLU A 59 -3.18 -3.52 7.40
C GLU A 59 -2.61 -4.89 7.77
N TYR A 60 -3.04 -5.36 8.94
CA TYR A 60 -2.59 -6.61 9.56
C TYR A 60 -3.73 -7.62 9.47
N LEU A 61 -3.42 -8.89 9.21
CA LEU A 61 -4.44 -9.93 9.09
C LEU A 61 -5.39 -10.01 10.31
N ASN A 62 -4.92 -9.72 11.52
CA ASN A 62 -5.77 -9.61 12.71
C ASN A 62 -5.50 -8.28 13.46
N GLU A 63 -6.28 -8.00 14.52
CA GLU A 63 -6.11 -6.78 15.35
C GLU A 63 -4.86 -6.83 16.23
N ARG A 64 -4.13 -7.95 16.23
CA ARG A 64 -2.85 -8.01 16.92
C ARG A 64 -1.89 -7.27 16.01
N SER A 65 -1.52 -6.07 16.42
CA SER A 65 -0.24 -5.48 16.06
C SER A 65 0.83 -6.47 16.52
N VAL A 66 1.09 -7.49 15.72
CA VAL A 66 2.25 -8.34 15.92
C VAL A 66 3.42 -7.50 15.45
N PRO A 67 4.49 -7.39 16.24
CA PRO A 67 5.71 -6.76 15.76
C PRO A 67 6.02 -7.36 14.40
N ASP A 68 6.11 -6.52 13.38
CA ASP A 68 6.31 -6.94 11.99
C ASP A 68 7.40 -8.02 11.90
N LYS A 69 7.41 -8.84 10.84
CA LYS A 69 8.47 -9.84 10.64
C LYS A 69 9.89 -9.23 10.71
N HIS A 70 10.03 -7.93 10.44
CA HIS A 70 11.28 -7.18 10.59
C HIS A 70 11.64 -6.79 12.04
N MET A 71 10.77 -7.08 13.02
CA MET A 71 10.90 -6.76 14.44
C MET A 71 10.93 -7.99 15.37
N SER A 72 10.53 -9.18 14.88
CA SER A 72 10.49 -10.41 15.67
C SER A 72 10.83 -11.63 14.81
N ASP A 73 11.82 -12.42 15.23
CA ASP A 73 12.19 -13.71 14.60
C ASP A 73 11.17 -14.83 14.88
N LYS A 74 10.10 -14.56 15.63
CA LYS A 74 9.07 -15.56 15.96
C LYS A 74 8.00 -15.58 14.88
N SER A 75 7.97 -16.65 14.10
CA SER A 75 6.87 -16.96 13.19
C SER A 75 5.59 -17.25 13.97
N GLU A 76 4.52 -16.53 13.65
CA GLU A 76 3.17 -16.86 14.09
C GLU A 76 2.43 -17.65 13.01
N TYR A 77 1.73 -18.69 13.44
CA TYR A 77 0.99 -19.60 12.59
C TYR A 77 -0.51 -19.38 12.86
N ILE A 78 -1.27 -19.06 11.83
CA ILE A 78 -2.73 -18.98 11.89
C ILE A 78 -3.26 -19.98 10.88
N LEU A 79 -4.19 -20.82 11.31
CA LEU A 79 -4.83 -21.77 10.41
C LEU A 79 -5.58 -20.97 9.33
N GLU A 80 -5.23 -21.22 8.08
CA GLU A 80 -5.96 -20.67 6.94
C GLU A 80 -7.43 -21.10 7.02
N ASN A 81 -8.32 -20.11 6.97
CA ASN A 81 -9.74 -20.35 6.75
C ASN A 81 -10.30 -19.19 5.92
N GLN A 82 -11.32 -19.48 5.11
CA GLN A 82 -11.91 -18.50 4.19
C GLN A 82 -12.41 -17.24 4.91
N GLN A 83 -12.97 -17.39 6.11
CA GLN A 83 -13.51 -16.29 6.88
C GLN A 83 -12.43 -15.26 7.29
N ASN A 84 -11.24 -15.72 7.66
CA ASN A 84 -10.11 -14.87 7.99
C ASN A 84 -9.65 -14.09 6.76
N THR A 85 -9.58 -14.77 5.62
CA THR A 85 -9.23 -14.18 4.33
C THR A 85 -10.24 -13.10 3.91
N ASP A 86 -11.54 -13.40 3.95
CA ASP A 86 -12.60 -12.45 3.60
C ASP A 86 -12.61 -11.23 4.53
N THR A 87 -12.38 -11.46 5.83
CA THR A 87 -12.28 -10.38 6.82
C THR A 87 -11.08 -9.49 6.53
N TYR A 88 -9.93 -10.08 6.17
CA TYR A 88 -8.73 -9.33 5.86
C TYR A 88 -8.89 -8.48 4.59
N GLU A 89 -9.43 -9.07 3.53
CA GLU A 89 -9.76 -8.35 2.29
C GLU A 89 -10.68 -7.16 2.57
N SER A 90 -11.74 -7.35 3.37
CA SER A 90 -12.66 -6.26 3.75
C SER A 90 -11.93 -5.13 4.47
N ARG A 91 -11.05 -5.46 5.42
CA ARG A 91 -10.28 -4.46 6.18
C ARG A 91 -9.36 -3.64 5.28
N ILE A 92 -8.71 -4.28 4.31
CA ILE A 92 -7.86 -3.60 3.31
C ILE A 92 -8.71 -2.60 2.52
N LEU A 93 -9.85 -3.03 1.98
CA LEU A 93 -10.75 -2.17 1.21
C LEU A 93 -11.28 -1.01 2.05
N ASP A 94 -11.66 -1.27 3.30
CA ASP A 94 -12.14 -0.25 4.23
C ASP A 94 -11.06 0.79 4.52
N ARG A 95 -9.81 0.36 4.76
CA ARG A 95 -8.70 1.28 4.98
C ARG A 95 -8.40 2.13 3.76
N ILE A 96 -8.41 1.55 2.57
CA ILE A 96 -8.24 2.29 1.32
C ILE A 96 -9.36 3.33 1.19
N ARG A 97 -10.62 2.96 1.48
CA ARG A 97 -11.76 3.89 1.45
C ARG A 97 -11.58 5.04 2.43
N GLU A 98 -11.14 4.78 3.65
CA GLU A 98 -10.85 5.83 4.63
C GLU A 98 -9.76 6.81 4.12
N LYS A 99 -8.70 6.28 3.52
CA LYS A 99 -7.60 7.10 2.98
C LYS A 99 -8.06 7.94 1.78
N ILE A 100 -8.90 7.39 0.91
CA ILE A 100 -9.56 8.14 -0.18
C ILE A 100 -10.36 9.32 0.40
N GLU A 101 -11.19 9.08 1.41
CA GLU A 101 -12.02 10.14 2.01
C GLU A 101 -11.18 11.21 2.74
N LYS A 102 -10.07 10.82 3.37
CA LYS A 102 -9.10 11.77 3.94
C LYS A 102 -8.45 12.62 2.86
N ALA A 103 -8.03 12.01 1.76
CA ALA A 103 -7.37 12.70 0.66
C ALA A 103 -8.29 13.73 0.01
N LYS A 104 -9.57 13.38 -0.23
CA LYS A 104 -10.58 14.31 -0.77
C LYS A 104 -10.79 15.57 0.08
N LYS A 105 -10.57 15.49 1.39
CA LYS A 105 -10.93 16.57 2.33
C LYS A 105 -9.77 17.49 2.70
N GLY A 106 -8.53 17.08 2.50
CA GLY A 106 -7.42 17.90 3.03
C GLY A 106 -6.03 17.53 2.57
N TYR A 107 -5.88 16.76 1.48
CA TYR A 107 -4.56 16.50 0.93
C TYR A 107 -4.26 17.56 -0.12
N ASP A 108 -2.98 17.86 -0.28
CA ASP A 108 -2.51 18.77 -1.31
C ASP A 108 -2.54 18.08 -2.67
N LEU A 109 -3.56 18.41 -3.46
CA LEU A 109 -3.85 17.82 -4.78
C LEU A 109 -3.03 18.44 -5.92
N ASN A 110 -2.07 19.33 -5.63
CA ASN A 110 -1.11 19.80 -6.64
C ASN A 110 -0.16 18.67 -7.08
N TYR A 111 -0.10 17.59 -6.31
CA TYR A 111 0.67 16.40 -6.60
C TYR A 111 -0.25 15.24 -6.97
N GLN A 112 0.18 14.42 -7.93
CA GLN A 112 -0.47 13.12 -8.15
C GLN A 112 -0.25 12.24 -6.93
N LEU A 113 -1.33 11.58 -6.46
CA LEU A 113 -1.30 10.83 -5.22
C LEU A 113 -1.19 9.32 -5.49
N ILE A 114 -0.28 8.66 -4.76
CA ILE A 114 -0.14 7.20 -4.72
C ILE A 114 -0.38 6.75 -3.27
N LEU A 115 -1.24 5.76 -3.08
CA LEU A 115 -1.43 5.11 -1.78
C LEU A 115 -0.61 3.83 -1.74
N SER A 116 0.30 3.72 -0.78
CA SER A 116 1.01 2.48 -0.46
C SER A 116 0.30 1.78 0.70
N VAL A 117 -0.14 0.54 0.46
CA VAL A 117 -0.78 -0.33 1.44
C VAL A 117 0.19 -1.44 1.82
N TYR A 118 0.81 -1.30 2.98
CA TYR A 118 1.63 -2.32 3.60
C TYR A 118 0.74 -3.41 4.20
N MET A 119 0.86 -4.64 3.68
CA MET A 119 0.00 -5.75 4.06
C MET A 119 0.84 -6.79 4.81
N ASN A 120 0.61 -6.90 6.12
CA ASN A 120 1.35 -7.82 6.97
C ASN A 120 0.58 -9.15 7.07
N GLU A 121 1.10 -10.15 6.35
CA GLU A 121 0.60 -11.52 6.34
C GLU A 121 1.42 -12.43 7.25
N TYR A 122 0.77 -13.49 7.74
CA TYR A 122 1.44 -14.57 8.46
C TYR A 122 1.98 -15.62 7.49
N GLU A 123 3.07 -16.32 7.85
CA GLU A 123 3.71 -17.33 7.00
C GLU A 123 2.77 -18.45 6.52
N THR A 124 1.68 -18.68 7.24
CA THR A 124 0.69 -19.72 6.96
C THR A 124 -0.49 -19.27 6.11
N ILE A 125 -0.74 -17.97 5.99
CA ILE A 125 -1.85 -17.41 5.18
C ILE A 125 -1.33 -16.72 3.93
N TYR A 126 -0.01 -16.53 3.84
CA TYR A 126 0.77 -16.24 2.64
C TYR A 126 -0.04 -16.27 1.34
N MET A 127 -0.24 -15.09 0.75
CA MET A 127 -0.92 -14.89 -0.52
C MET A 127 0.12 -14.55 -1.59
N ASN A 128 0.03 -15.23 -2.73
CA ASN A 128 0.97 -15.05 -3.84
C ASN A 128 0.55 -13.87 -4.75
N GLU A 129 1.36 -13.60 -5.77
CA GLU A 129 1.09 -12.53 -6.74
C GLU A 129 -0.26 -12.70 -7.45
N ASP A 130 -0.56 -13.91 -7.91
CA ASP A 130 -1.79 -14.22 -8.63
C ASP A 130 -3.02 -13.94 -7.77
N TYR A 131 -2.97 -14.27 -6.48
CA TYR A 131 -4.01 -13.95 -5.52
C TYR A 131 -4.31 -12.45 -5.49
N TRP A 132 -3.27 -11.63 -5.34
CA TRP A 132 -3.43 -10.19 -5.23
C TRP A 132 -3.85 -9.54 -6.55
N ARG A 133 -3.45 -10.12 -7.70
CA ARG A 133 -3.98 -9.73 -9.02
C ARG A 133 -5.45 -10.08 -9.16
N ASP A 134 -5.86 -11.26 -8.72
CA ASP A 134 -7.26 -11.70 -8.75
C ASP A 134 -8.12 -10.90 -7.77
N PHE A 135 -7.59 -10.53 -6.60
CA PHE A 135 -8.21 -9.59 -5.67
C PHE A 135 -8.47 -8.24 -6.33
N ALA A 136 -7.46 -7.64 -6.96
CA ALA A 136 -7.60 -6.38 -7.67
C ALA A 136 -8.66 -6.45 -8.78
N LYS A 137 -8.72 -7.58 -9.50
CA LYS A 137 -9.71 -7.84 -10.55
C LYS A 137 -11.12 -8.05 -9.98
N ARG A 138 -11.27 -8.79 -8.88
CA ARG A 138 -12.56 -9.06 -8.21
C ARG A 138 -13.22 -7.76 -7.75
N TYR A 139 -12.42 -6.78 -7.33
CA TYR A 139 -12.85 -5.47 -6.86
C TYR A 139 -12.55 -4.34 -7.85
N GLU A 140 -12.46 -4.63 -9.16
CA GLU A 140 -12.12 -3.64 -10.20
C GLU A 140 -12.99 -2.37 -10.11
N SER A 141 -14.30 -2.51 -9.89
CA SER A 141 -15.23 -1.38 -9.76
C SER A 141 -14.92 -0.46 -8.57
N PHE A 142 -14.40 -1.02 -7.48
CA PHE A 142 -13.92 -0.23 -6.34
C PHE A 142 -12.63 0.50 -6.73
N PHE A 143 -11.68 -0.20 -7.37
CA PHE A 143 -10.40 0.38 -7.78
C PHE A 143 -10.53 1.42 -8.89
N ASP A 144 -11.58 1.40 -9.70
CA ASP A 144 -11.89 2.47 -10.66
C ASP A 144 -12.30 3.80 -9.97
N SER A 145 -12.69 3.74 -8.71
CA SER A 145 -13.20 4.87 -7.91
C SER A 145 -12.19 5.46 -6.92
N ILE A 146 -10.90 5.14 -7.06
CA ILE A 146 -9.83 5.49 -6.09
C ILE A 146 -9.42 6.97 -6.05
N ALA A 147 -10.01 7.81 -6.91
CA ALA A 147 -9.71 9.24 -6.93
C ALA A 147 -9.88 9.86 -5.53
N PRO A 148 -8.91 10.67 -5.04
CA PRO A 148 -7.89 11.37 -5.82
C PRO A 148 -6.59 10.60 -6.06
N PHE A 149 -6.46 9.36 -5.56
CA PHE A 149 -5.30 8.53 -5.90
C PHE A 149 -5.35 8.12 -7.37
N ILE A 150 -4.18 8.10 -8.01
CA ILE A 150 -4.02 7.59 -9.38
C ILE A 150 -3.61 6.11 -9.38
N GLU A 151 -3.08 5.64 -8.25
CA GLU A 151 -2.49 4.32 -8.09
C GLU A 151 -2.57 3.89 -6.63
N ILE A 152 -2.98 2.64 -6.40
CA ILE A 152 -2.88 1.94 -5.12
C ILE A 152 -1.82 0.86 -5.29
N VAL A 153 -0.82 0.85 -4.41
CA VAL A 153 0.26 -0.14 -4.41
C VAL A 153 0.09 -1.04 -3.20
N LEU A 154 -0.25 -2.30 -3.46
CA LEU A 154 -0.36 -3.36 -2.46
C LEU A 154 1.03 -3.98 -2.27
N TRP A 155 1.53 -3.95 -1.05
CA TRP A 155 2.83 -4.50 -0.67
C TRP A 155 2.67 -5.60 0.39
N PRO A 156 2.31 -6.83 -0.02
CA PRO A 156 2.27 -8.00 0.86
C PRO A 156 3.66 -8.47 1.27
N LEU A 157 3.94 -8.40 2.57
CA LEU A 157 5.06 -9.13 3.16
C LEU A 157 4.62 -10.55 3.55
N PRO A 158 5.51 -11.55 3.43
CA PRO A 158 6.98 -11.44 3.35
C PRO A 158 7.60 -11.52 1.94
N ASN A 159 6.84 -11.39 0.85
CA ASN A 159 7.26 -11.89 -0.47
C ASN A 159 8.12 -10.97 -1.31
N ASP A 160 8.46 -9.79 -0.77
CA ASP A 160 9.04 -8.71 -1.58
C ASP A 160 8.20 -8.44 -2.85
N LEU A 161 6.91 -8.80 -2.76
CA LEU A 161 5.93 -8.80 -3.82
C LEU A 161 5.28 -7.43 -3.83
N VAL A 162 5.08 -6.88 -5.01
CA VAL A 162 4.37 -5.62 -5.19
C VAL A 162 3.33 -5.77 -6.28
N VAL A 163 2.09 -5.43 -5.96
CA VAL A 163 0.99 -5.39 -6.92
C VAL A 163 0.47 -3.96 -6.98
N SER A 164 0.47 -3.39 -8.17
CA SER A 164 -0.08 -2.06 -8.41
C SER A 164 -1.43 -2.16 -9.10
N VAL A 165 -2.38 -1.39 -8.59
CA VAL A 165 -3.69 -1.16 -9.20
C VAL A 165 -3.78 0.31 -9.57
N ARG A 166 -3.86 0.57 -10.87
CA ARG A 166 -4.04 1.91 -11.42
C ARG A 166 -5.49 2.08 -11.81
N LYS A 167 -5.99 3.31 -11.71
CA LYS A 167 -7.28 3.65 -12.30
C LYS A 167 -7.24 3.22 -13.77
N ASN A 168 -8.18 2.37 -14.19
CA ASN A 168 -8.34 2.12 -15.61
C ASN A 168 -8.79 3.46 -16.22
N ASN A 169 -7.91 4.09 -16.98
CA ASN A 169 -8.33 5.08 -17.96
C ASN A 169 -9.06 4.32 -19.08
N LYS A 170 -10.25 3.78 -18.78
CA LYS A 170 -11.30 3.75 -19.80
C LYS A 170 -11.61 5.21 -20.03
N GLU A 171 -10.81 5.82 -20.89
CA GLU A 171 -11.07 7.11 -21.46
C GLU A 171 -12.55 7.16 -21.84
N MET A 172 -13.15 8.29 -21.54
CA MET A 172 -14.35 8.77 -22.19
C MET A 172 -14.16 8.61 -23.72
N GLY A 173 -14.55 7.46 -24.23
CA GLY A 173 -14.57 7.17 -25.65
C GLY A 173 -15.88 7.71 -26.22
N ALA A 174 -15.74 8.88 -26.85
CA ALA A 174 -16.64 9.52 -27.83
C ALA A 174 -18.11 9.77 -27.43
#